data_AF-A0A6A7S087-F1
#
_entry.id   AF-A0A6A7S087-F1
#
_cell.length_a   1.000
_cell.length_b   1.000
_cell.length_c   1.000
_cell.angle_alpha   90.00
_cell.angle_beta   90.00
_cell.angle_gamma   90.00
#
_symmetry.space_group_name_H-M   'P 1'
#
loop_
_entity.id
_entity.type
_entity.pdbx_description
1 polymer ?
#
loop_
_entity_poly.entity_id
_entity_poly.type
_entity_poly.pdbx_seq_one_letter_code
_entity_poly.pdbx_strand_id
1 'polypeptide(L)'
;MQLTLVVPELVWPEPDDRATFDALVCPGLNTLIARCRLQRRAPQSFEASLGDAFGLNGSVPWAAFRVLGESQAPPAAGADPCWLCADPVHLRLHQDKLILADGSSLDISLDEAQELIAELNRQFADVGTFHVATADRWYLQLAGETNLGHFDVPPLSVVAGRKLGRQLPETPEARHLRQLLNEVQMVLYGQPANEKREEAGRSTINSLWLWGAGAQAAAN
;
A
#
# COMPACT_ATOMS: atom_id res chain seq x y z
N MET A 1 15.27 -21.78 -20.22
CA MET A 1 14.22 -20.81 -19.87
C MET A 1 14.04 -20.86 -18.36
N GLN A 2 14.26 -19.76 -17.66
CA GLN A 2 14.06 -19.67 -16.21
C GLN A 2 12.69 -19.03 -15.97
N LEU A 3 11.80 -19.74 -15.27
CA LEU A 3 10.51 -19.23 -14.84
C LEU A 3 10.57 -19.03 -13.33
N THR A 4 10.30 -17.81 -12.87
CA THR A 4 10.16 -17.50 -11.45
C THR A 4 8.68 -17.33 -11.16
N LEU A 5 8.13 -18.21 -10.30
CA LEU A 5 6.77 -18.10 -9.80
C LEU A 5 6.82 -17.55 -8.38
N VAL A 6 6.19 -16.40 -8.15
CA VAL A 6 5.96 -15.85 -6.81
C VAL A 6 4.50 -16.06 -6.49
N VAL A 7 4.23 -16.71 -5.35
CA VAL A 7 2.86 -16.92 -4.84
C VAL A 7 2.77 -16.23 -3.49
N PRO A 8 2.35 -14.94 -3.45
CA PRO A 8 2.16 -14.21 -2.20
C PRO A 8 1.15 -14.95 -1.32
N GLU A 9 1.37 -14.91 -0.01
CA GLU A 9 0.42 -15.40 1.01
C GLU A 9 0.00 -16.89 0.86
N LEU A 10 0.77 -17.69 0.11
CA LEU A 10 0.48 -19.12 -0.12
C LEU A 10 0.37 -19.92 1.19
N VAL A 11 1.10 -19.49 2.23
CA VAL A 11 1.08 -20.09 3.56
C VAL A 11 0.58 -19.02 4.51
N TRP A 12 -0.71 -19.11 4.87
CA TRP A 12 -1.31 -18.21 5.85
C TRP A 12 -0.59 -18.37 7.21
N PRO A 13 -0.35 -17.28 7.97
CA PRO A 13 0.47 -17.33 9.18
C PRO A 13 -0.18 -18.04 10.38
N GLU A 14 -1.41 -18.56 10.27
CA GLU A 14 -1.98 -19.38 11.33
C GLU A 14 -1.21 -20.71 11.43
N PRO A 15 -0.43 -20.95 12.50
CA PRO A 15 0.58 -22.01 12.50
C PRO A 15 0.03 -23.45 12.54
N ASP A 16 -1.28 -23.64 12.62
CA ASP A 16 -1.88 -24.91 13.06
C ASP A 16 -2.76 -25.62 12.02
N ASP A 17 -3.03 -25.04 10.85
CA ASP A 17 -3.89 -25.71 9.84
C ASP A 17 -3.13 -26.62 8.85
N ARG A 18 -2.24 -27.46 9.39
CA ARG A 18 -1.52 -28.47 8.58
C ARG A 18 -2.47 -29.48 7.95
N ALA A 19 -3.58 -29.78 8.63
CA ALA A 19 -4.58 -30.74 8.16
C ALA A 19 -5.21 -30.30 6.83
N THR A 20 -5.53 -29.01 6.67
CA THR A 20 -6.05 -28.48 5.40
C THR A 20 -5.00 -28.60 4.29
N PHE A 21 -3.74 -28.27 4.55
CA PHE A 21 -2.67 -28.39 3.54
C PHE A 21 -2.40 -29.85 3.13
N ASP A 22 -2.40 -30.77 4.09
CA ASP A 22 -2.16 -32.20 3.84
C ASP A 22 -3.28 -32.86 3.01
N ALA A 23 -4.49 -32.31 3.08
CA ALA A 23 -5.64 -32.79 2.30
C ALA A 23 -5.65 -32.30 0.84
N LEU A 24 -4.81 -31.31 0.47
CA LEU A 24 -4.80 -30.74 -0.88
C LEU A 24 -4.16 -31.70 -1.90
N VAL A 25 -4.92 -32.03 -2.94
CA VAL A 25 -4.43 -32.85 -4.05
C VAL A 25 -3.72 -31.96 -5.08
N CYS A 26 -2.41 -31.78 -4.90
CA CYS A 26 -1.58 -30.89 -5.74
C CYS A 26 -0.48 -31.67 -6.51
N PRO A 27 -0.81 -32.51 -7.51
CA PRO A 27 0.15 -33.39 -8.18
C PRO A 27 1.28 -32.62 -8.90
N GLY A 28 0.98 -31.45 -9.47
CA GLY A 28 1.97 -30.57 -10.08
C GLY A 28 2.97 -30.02 -9.06
N LEU A 29 2.48 -29.53 -7.92
CA LEU A 29 3.32 -29.03 -6.83
C LEU A 29 4.16 -30.16 -6.23
N ASN A 30 3.59 -31.34 -6.02
CA ASN A 30 4.32 -32.52 -5.52
C ASN A 30 5.48 -32.90 -6.45
N THR A 31 5.25 -32.85 -7.76
CA THR A 31 6.30 -33.11 -8.77
C THR A 31 7.41 -32.07 -8.70
N LEU A 32 7.06 -30.78 -8.55
CA LEU A 32 8.02 -29.70 -8.40
C LEU A 32 8.83 -29.86 -7.10
N ILE A 33 8.17 -30.09 -5.96
CA ILE A 33 8.81 -30.29 -4.67
C ILE A 33 9.78 -31.49 -4.71
N ALA A 34 9.39 -32.61 -5.32
CA ALA A 34 10.24 -33.80 -5.43
C ALA A 34 11.51 -33.58 -6.26
N ARG A 35 11.55 -32.55 -7.11
CA ARG A 35 12.67 -32.22 -8.01
C ARG A 35 13.35 -30.90 -7.66
N CYS A 36 12.89 -30.20 -6.62
CA CYS A 36 13.40 -28.88 -6.26
C CYS A 36 14.59 -28.97 -5.30
N ARG A 37 15.33 -27.87 -5.23
CA ARG A 37 16.17 -27.56 -4.07
C ARG A 37 15.37 -26.62 -3.18
N LEU A 38 14.97 -27.08 -2.00
CA LEU A 38 14.26 -26.26 -1.04
C LEU A 38 15.24 -25.35 -0.30
N GLN A 39 14.95 -24.05 -0.30
CA GLN A 39 15.63 -23.08 0.55
C GLN A 39 14.59 -22.33 1.38
N ARG A 40 14.77 -22.33 2.70
CA ARG A 40 13.96 -21.52 3.62
C ARG A 40 14.70 -20.22 3.91
N ARG A 41 13.99 -19.11 3.83
CA ARG A 41 14.49 -17.78 4.20
C ARG A 41 13.68 -17.25 5.38
N ALA A 42 14.17 -16.21 6.04
CA ALA A 42 13.36 -15.49 7.01
C ALA A 42 12.11 -14.92 6.32
N PRO A 43 10.97 -14.83 7.03
CA PRO A 43 9.79 -14.15 6.50
C PRO A 43 10.15 -12.72 6.08
N GLN A 44 9.74 -12.36 4.88
CA GLN A 44 9.95 -11.03 4.30
C GLN A 44 8.71 -10.61 3.54
N SER A 45 8.56 -9.30 3.28
CA SER A 45 7.42 -8.80 2.52
C SER A 45 7.46 -9.22 1.05
N PHE A 46 6.33 -9.05 0.37
CA PHE A 46 6.25 -9.25 -1.07
C PHE A 46 7.23 -8.31 -1.80
N GLU A 47 7.24 -7.04 -1.42
CA GLU A 47 8.11 -5.99 -1.95
C GLU A 47 9.59 -6.31 -1.71
N ALA A 48 9.96 -6.76 -0.51
CA ALA A 48 11.33 -7.19 -0.23
C ALA A 48 11.74 -8.40 -1.09
N SER A 49 10.82 -9.34 -1.32
CA SER A 49 11.06 -10.49 -2.21
C SER A 49 11.25 -10.08 -3.66
N LEU A 50 10.49 -9.10 -4.15
CA LEU A 50 10.66 -8.51 -5.48
C LEU A 50 11.99 -7.76 -5.56
N GLY A 51 12.34 -6.98 -4.53
CA GLY A 51 13.59 -6.25 -4.47
C GLY A 51 14.80 -7.17 -4.63
N ASP A 52 14.85 -8.25 -3.84
CA ASP A 52 15.85 -9.30 -3.94
C ASP A 52 15.90 -9.94 -5.34
N ALA A 53 14.73 -10.27 -5.91
CA ALA A 53 14.64 -10.98 -7.19
C ALA A 53 15.14 -10.13 -8.37
N PHE A 54 14.95 -8.81 -8.30
CA PHE A 54 15.38 -7.86 -9.33
C PHE A 54 16.69 -7.15 -8.99
N GLY A 55 17.33 -7.48 -7.87
CA GLY A 55 18.57 -6.83 -7.42
C GLY A 55 18.40 -5.36 -7.06
N LEU A 56 17.17 -4.95 -6.68
CA LEU A 56 16.86 -3.60 -6.24
C LEU A 56 17.27 -3.47 -4.78
N ASN A 57 18.28 -2.63 -4.52
CA ASN A 57 18.79 -2.37 -3.18
C ASN A 57 18.48 -0.94 -2.75
N GLY A 58 18.29 -0.71 -1.45
CA GLY A 58 18.08 0.62 -0.87
C GLY A 58 16.62 1.11 -0.99
N SER A 59 16.45 2.41 -1.23
CA SER A 59 15.13 3.05 -1.32
C SER A 59 14.51 2.79 -2.69
N VAL A 60 13.73 1.71 -2.79
CA VAL A 60 13.06 1.32 -4.03
C VAL A 60 11.80 2.18 -4.24
N PRO A 61 11.59 2.80 -5.42
CA PRO A 61 10.44 3.66 -5.70
C PRO A 61 9.17 2.82 -5.99
N TRP A 62 8.68 2.09 -4.99
CA TRP A 62 7.56 1.15 -5.15
C TRP A 62 6.31 1.81 -5.70
N ALA A 63 6.02 3.06 -5.34
CA ALA A 63 4.87 3.80 -5.86
C ALA A 63 4.98 4.00 -7.38
N ALA A 64 6.15 4.39 -7.88
CA ALA A 64 6.38 4.53 -9.31
C ALA A 64 6.24 3.20 -10.06
N PHE A 65 6.76 2.11 -9.49
CA PHE A 65 6.58 0.77 -10.08
C PHE A 65 5.13 0.32 -10.08
N ARG A 66 4.38 0.60 -9.01
CA ARG A 66 2.97 0.24 -8.92
C ARG A 66 2.14 1.04 -9.93
N VAL A 67 2.40 2.34 -10.08
CA VAL A 67 1.82 3.21 -11.12
C VAL A 67 2.10 2.68 -12.53
N LEU A 68 3.35 2.28 -12.82
CA LEU A 68 3.74 1.69 -14.11
C LEU A 68 3.00 0.37 -14.42
N GLY A 69 2.59 -0.37 -13.38
CA GLY A 69 1.85 -1.62 -13.51
C GLY A 69 0.34 -1.44 -13.67
N GLU A 70 -0.21 -0.24 -13.47
CA GLU A 70 -1.66 0.00 -13.61
C GLU A 70 -2.08 -0.06 -15.08
N SER A 71 -3.25 -0.66 -15.35
CA SER A 71 -3.79 -0.74 -16.71
C SER A 71 -4.09 0.63 -17.32
N GLN A 72 -4.40 1.60 -16.47
CA GLN A 72 -4.55 3.01 -16.81
C GLN A 72 -3.68 3.80 -15.85
N ALA A 73 -2.39 3.93 -16.18
CA ALA A 73 -1.47 4.71 -15.38
C ALA A 73 -1.94 6.17 -15.30
N PRO A 74 -2.01 6.77 -14.09
CA PRO A 74 -2.27 8.18 -13.94
C PRO A 74 -1.31 9.04 -14.76
N PRO A 75 -1.77 10.16 -15.34
CA PRO A 75 -0.89 11.02 -16.12
C PRO A 75 0.19 11.62 -15.22
N ALA A 76 1.45 11.34 -15.55
CA ALA A 76 2.60 11.97 -14.89
C ALA A 76 2.68 13.44 -15.28
N ALA A 77 2.46 14.35 -14.33
CA ALA A 77 2.85 15.76 -14.45
C ALA A 77 4.31 15.99 -14.03
N GLY A 78 5.12 16.60 -14.90
CA GLY A 78 6.53 16.93 -14.63
C GLY A 78 7.53 15.90 -15.17
N ALA A 79 8.82 16.26 -15.20
CA ALA A 79 9.87 15.42 -15.76
C ALA A 79 10.23 14.22 -14.86
N ASP A 80 10.23 14.42 -13.54
CA ASP A 80 10.55 13.39 -12.54
C ASP A 80 9.55 13.48 -11.36
N PRO A 81 8.29 13.05 -11.54
CA PRO A 81 7.30 13.16 -10.50
C PRO A 81 7.60 12.23 -9.33
N CYS A 82 7.57 12.79 -8.11
CA CYS A 82 7.67 12.01 -6.88
C CYS A 82 6.31 11.41 -6.54
N TRP A 83 6.23 10.08 -6.58
CA TRP A 83 5.03 9.31 -6.29
C TRP A 83 5.08 8.70 -4.88
N LEU A 84 3.91 8.66 -4.25
CA LEU A 84 3.63 7.91 -3.03
C LEU A 84 2.43 6.99 -3.30
N CYS A 85 2.49 5.74 -2.85
CA CYS A 85 1.28 4.96 -2.65
C CYS A 85 0.47 5.64 -1.55
N ALA A 86 -0.83 5.84 -1.75
CA ALA A 86 -1.70 6.51 -0.79
C ALA A 86 -2.91 5.64 -0.46
N ASP A 87 -2.65 4.43 0.03
CA ASP A 87 -3.71 3.41 0.11
C ASP A 87 -4.76 3.76 1.17
N PRO A 88 -6.06 3.65 0.86
CA PRO A 88 -7.12 3.92 1.81
C PRO A 88 -7.09 2.90 2.95
N VAL A 89 -7.15 3.38 4.19
CA VAL A 89 -7.10 2.54 5.39
C VAL A 89 -8.10 3.00 6.45
N HIS A 90 -8.46 2.06 7.32
CA HIS A 90 -9.17 2.34 8.56
C HIS A 90 -8.23 2.10 9.74
N LEU A 91 -7.93 3.18 10.47
CA LEU A 91 -7.10 3.16 11.66
C LEU A 91 -7.98 3.13 12.91
N ARG A 92 -7.73 2.16 13.80
CA ARG A 92 -8.31 2.13 15.15
C ARG A 92 -7.23 2.22 16.20
N LEU A 93 -7.37 3.15 17.14
CA LEU A 93 -6.49 3.22 18.29
C LEU A 93 -6.92 2.21 19.35
N HIS A 94 -6.01 1.35 19.76
CA HIS A 94 -6.23 0.37 20.82
C HIS A 94 -4.99 0.25 21.70
N GLN A 95 -5.10 0.66 22.98
CA GLN A 95 -4.02 0.61 23.98
C GLN A 95 -2.70 1.23 23.46
N ASP A 96 -2.77 2.49 23.02
CA ASP A 96 -1.64 3.26 22.46
C ASP A 96 -1.01 2.68 21.19
N LYS A 97 -1.69 1.75 20.52
CA LYS A 97 -1.26 1.17 19.24
C LYS A 97 -2.33 1.35 18.18
N LEU A 98 -1.89 1.64 16.95
CA LEU A 98 -2.75 1.71 15.77
C LEU A 98 -2.96 0.31 15.22
N ILE A 99 -4.21 -0.09 15.04
CA ILE A 99 -4.61 -1.26 14.28
C ILE A 99 -5.09 -0.78 12.92
N LEU A 100 -4.47 -1.30 11.86
CA LEU A 100 -4.76 -0.92 10.48
C LEU A 100 -5.59 -2.02 9.80
N ALA A 101 -6.76 -1.65 9.29
CA ALA A 101 -7.48 -2.44 8.29
C ALA A 101 -7.23 -1.80 6.92
N ASP A 102 -6.81 -2.62 5.96
CA ASP A 102 -6.42 -2.20 4.62
C ASP A 102 -7.62 -2.09 3.66
N GLY A 103 -7.44 -1.42 2.53
CA GLY A 103 -8.50 -1.19 1.54
C GLY A 103 -9.19 -2.46 1.05
N SER A 104 -8.47 -3.58 0.94
CA SER A 104 -9.03 -4.86 0.50
C SER A 104 -10.09 -5.41 1.47
N SER A 105 -9.92 -5.15 2.78
CA SER A 105 -10.89 -5.52 3.81
C SER A 105 -12.06 -4.55 3.95
N LEU A 106 -11.99 -3.38 3.29
CA LEU A 106 -12.98 -2.33 3.41
C LEU A 106 -14.13 -2.46 2.40
N ASP A 107 -14.03 -3.26 1.34
CA ASP A 107 -15.10 -3.33 0.31
C ASP A 107 -15.46 -1.92 -0.19
N ILE A 108 -14.44 -1.22 -0.67
CA ILE A 108 -14.55 0.15 -1.19
C ILE A 108 -15.08 0.04 -2.63
N SER A 109 -16.11 0.81 -2.95
CA SER A 109 -16.56 0.94 -4.34
C SER A 109 -15.74 1.98 -5.09
N LEU A 110 -15.67 1.85 -6.43
CA LEU A 110 -14.95 2.83 -7.24
C LEU A 110 -15.57 4.24 -7.13
N ASP A 111 -16.90 4.33 -7.00
CA ASP A 111 -17.61 5.60 -6.83
C ASP A 111 -17.25 6.27 -5.50
N GLU A 112 -17.21 5.51 -4.40
CA GLU A 112 -16.74 6.01 -3.09
C GLU A 112 -15.29 6.52 -3.20
N ALA A 113 -14.42 5.77 -3.86
CA ALA A 113 -13.02 6.18 -4.04
C ALA A 113 -12.88 7.47 -4.84
N GLN A 114 -13.65 7.62 -5.92
CA GLN A 114 -13.66 8.83 -6.75
C GLN A 114 -14.20 10.04 -5.98
N GLU A 115 -15.28 9.87 -5.21
CA GLU A 115 -15.88 10.93 -4.39
C GLU A 115 -14.88 11.44 -3.34
N LEU A 116 -14.21 10.53 -2.62
CA LEU A 116 -13.21 10.87 -1.62
C LEU A 116 -11.99 11.56 -2.24
N ILE A 117 -11.46 11.05 -3.36
CA ILE A 117 -10.29 11.64 -4.00
C ILE A 117 -10.60 13.00 -4.64
N ALA A 118 -11.81 13.21 -5.14
CA ALA A 118 -12.24 14.52 -5.62
C ALA A 118 -12.20 15.56 -4.49
N GLU A 119 -12.64 15.21 -3.29
CA GLU A 119 -12.55 16.09 -2.13
C GLU A 119 -11.11 16.35 -1.70
N LEU A 120 -10.27 15.30 -1.64
CA LEU A 120 -8.87 15.45 -1.28
C LEU A 120 -8.13 16.37 -2.26
N ASN A 121 -8.37 16.21 -3.56
CA ASN A 121 -7.82 17.12 -4.58
C ASN A 121 -8.35 18.55 -4.46
N ARG A 122 -9.58 18.74 -3.98
CA ARG A 122 -10.13 20.10 -3.75
C ARG A 122 -9.42 20.80 -2.59
N GLN A 123 -9.10 20.08 -1.52
CA GLN A 123 -8.54 20.64 -0.29
C GLN A 123 -7.01 20.77 -0.33
N PHE A 124 -6.32 19.85 -1.02
CA PHE A 124 -4.87 19.69 -0.96
C PHE A 124 -4.17 19.85 -2.32
N ALA A 125 -4.76 20.64 -3.23
CA ALA A 125 -4.22 20.89 -4.56
C ALA A 125 -2.81 21.52 -4.55
N ASP A 126 -2.44 22.19 -3.47
CA ASP A 126 -1.12 22.78 -3.23
C ASP A 126 -0.06 21.75 -2.86
N VAL A 127 -0.47 20.65 -2.21
CA VAL A 127 0.43 19.56 -1.79
C VAL A 127 0.73 18.61 -2.94
N GLY A 128 -0.26 18.35 -3.80
CA GLY A 128 -0.12 17.40 -4.89
C GLY A 128 -1.43 17.02 -5.53
N THR A 129 -1.38 16.01 -6.40
CA THR A 129 -2.56 15.42 -7.03
C THR A 129 -2.75 13.99 -6.54
N PHE A 130 -3.92 13.69 -6.02
CA PHE A 130 -4.35 12.36 -5.66
C PHE A 130 -5.01 11.66 -6.86
N HIS A 131 -4.71 10.38 -7.05
CA HIS A 131 -5.20 9.58 -8.17
C HIS A 131 -5.79 8.25 -7.68
N VAL A 132 -6.91 7.85 -8.28
CA VAL A 132 -7.53 6.52 -8.10
C VAL A 132 -7.15 5.65 -9.30
N ALA A 133 -6.51 4.49 -9.07
CA ALA A 133 -6.36 3.47 -10.11
C ALA A 133 -7.39 2.35 -9.95
N THR A 134 -7.60 1.89 -8.72
CA THR A 134 -8.70 1.01 -8.33
C THR A 134 -9.32 1.50 -7.03
N ALA A 135 -10.44 0.89 -6.62
CA ALA A 135 -11.14 1.29 -5.41
C ALA A 135 -10.24 1.28 -4.15
N ASP A 136 -9.24 0.41 -4.11
CA ASP A 136 -8.30 0.21 -3.01
C ASP A 136 -6.85 0.63 -3.30
N ARG A 137 -6.51 1.05 -4.52
CA ARG A 137 -5.15 1.50 -4.88
C ARG A 137 -5.16 2.94 -5.35
N TRP A 138 -4.71 3.83 -4.47
CA TRP A 138 -4.62 5.25 -4.74
C TRP A 138 -3.17 5.72 -4.67
N TYR A 139 -2.92 6.88 -5.25
CA TYR A 139 -1.59 7.46 -5.38
C TYR A 139 -1.62 8.94 -5.07
N LEU A 140 -0.52 9.44 -4.52
CA LEU A 140 -0.27 10.87 -4.38
C LEU A 140 0.95 11.22 -5.24
N GLN A 141 0.73 12.08 -6.22
CA GLN A 141 1.78 12.75 -6.97
C GLN A 141 2.11 14.07 -6.26
N LEU A 142 3.29 14.19 -5.64
CA LEU A 142 3.66 15.40 -4.91
C LEU A 142 3.92 16.58 -5.86
N ALA A 143 3.48 17.77 -5.46
CA ALA A 143 3.77 19.00 -6.18
C ALA A 143 5.23 19.43 -5.94
N GLY A 144 5.93 19.78 -7.02
CA GLY A 144 7.30 20.31 -6.98
C GLY A 144 8.35 19.33 -6.45
N GLU A 145 9.55 19.85 -6.20
CA GLU A 145 10.67 19.07 -5.65
C GLU A 145 10.51 18.93 -4.13
N THR A 146 9.79 17.89 -3.70
CA THR A 146 9.67 17.56 -2.28
C THR A 146 10.78 16.61 -1.84
N ASN A 147 11.67 17.08 -0.97
CA ASN A 147 12.70 16.24 -0.36
C ASN A 147 12.14 15.48 0.85
N LEU A 148 11.87 14.19 0.66
CA LEU A 148 11.39 13.29 1.71
C LEU A 148 12.52 12.67 2.55
N GLY A 149 13.78 12.95 2.24
CA GLY A 149 14.94 12.38 2.92
C GLY A 149 14.93 10.85 2.90
N HIS A 150 15.23 10.23 4.05
CA HIS A 150 15.08 8.79 4.22
C HIS A 150 13.63 8.45 4.58
N PHE A 151 12.84 8.12 3.57
CA PHE A 151 11.42 7.78 3.72
C PHE A 151 11.21 6.27 3.78
N ASP A 152 11.55 5.67 4.92
CA ASP A 152 11.39 4.23 5.17
C ASP A 152 10.05 3.93 5.85
N VAL A 153 8.97 4.00 5.07
CA VAL A 153 7.64 3.55 5.49
C VAL A 153 7.41 2.14 4.94
N PRO A 154 7.13 1.15 5.81
CA PRO A 154 6.90 -0.21 5.37
C PRO A 154 5.68 -0.30 4.44
N PRO A 155 5.70 -1.22 3.47
CA PRO A 155 4.57 -1.42 2.56
C PRO A 155 3.32 -1.88 3.30
N LEU A 156 2.14 -1.62 2.72
CA LEU A 156 0.86 -1.96 3.32
C LEU A 156 0.75 -3.45 3.69
N SER A 157 1.30 -4.33 2.85
CA SER A 157 1.37 -5.79 3.04
C SER A 157 2.04 -6.22 4.35
N VAL A 158 2.95 -5.40 4.90
CA VAL A 158 3.66 -5.68 6.15
C VAL A 158 2.87 -5.23 7.36
N VAL A 159 2.05 -4.19 7.21
CA VAL A 159 1.43 -3.48 8.34
C VAL A 159 -0.06 -3.78 8.51
N ALA A 160 -0.73 -4.27 7.46
CA ALA A 160 -2.13 -4.66 7.51
C ALA A 160 -2.39 -5.69 8.64
N GLY A 161 -3.40 -5.43 9.47
CA GLY A 161 -3.76 -6.26 10.61
C GLY A 161 -2.78 -6.24 11.80
N ARG A 162 -1.68 -5.47 11.73
CA ARG A 162 -0.69 -5.41 12.81
C ARG A 162 -0.86 -4.19 13.70
N LYS A 163 -0.36 -4.30 14.93
CA LYS A 163 -0.27 -3.17 15.86
C LYS A 163 0.95 -2.33 15.53
N LEU A 164 0.75 -1.08 15.15
CA LEU A 164 1.79 -0.13 14.77
C LEU A 164 1.93 0.95 15.84
N GLY A 165 3.15 1.46 16.03
CA GLY A 165 3.37 2.62 16.89
C GLY A 165 2.98 3.93 16.21
N ARG A 166 3.29 4.09 14.93
CA ARG A 166 3.11 5.33 14.17
C ARG A 166 3.04 5.06 12.66
N GLN A 167 2.38 5.96 11.94
CA GLN A 167 2.13 5.85 10.50
C GLN A 167 3.31 6.34 9.65
N LEU A 168 4.00 7.41 10.07
CA LEU A 168 5.16 7.97 9.39
C LEU A 168 6.37 8.14 10.34
N PRO A 169 7.61 8.21 9.82
CA PRO A 169 8.82 8.48 10.60
C PRO A 169 8.75 9.85 11.27
N GLU A 170 9.47 10.06 12.38
CA GLU A 170 9.54 11.33 13.13
C GLU A 170 10.69 12.24 12.64
N THR A 171 10.93 12.27 11.34
CA THR A 171 11.96 13.12 10.74
C THR A 171 11.42 14.52 10.42
N PRO A 172 12.28 15.56 10.37
CA PRO A 172 11.90 16.88 9.90
C PRO A 172 11.30 16.88 8.50
N GLU A 173 11.81 16.03 7.60
CA GLU A 173 11.41 15.89 6.20
C GLU A 173 9.98 15.34 6.09
N ALA A 174 9.63 14.32 6.89
CA ALA A 174 8.28 13.75 6.89
C ALA A 174 7.23 14.60 7.64
N ARG A 175 7.61 15.77 8.21
CA ARG A 175 6.69 16.60 9.01
C ARG A 175 5.48 17.07 8.23
N HIS A 176 5.70 17.54 7.00
CA HIS A 176 4.61 18.03 6.15
C HIS A 176 3.62 16.90 5.81
N LEU A 177 4.10 15.67 5.58
CA LEU A 177 3.23 14.51 5.33
C LEU A 177 2.44 14.10 6.57
N ARG A 178 3.03 14.23 7.78
CA ARG A 178 2.28 14.00 9.03
C ARG A 178 1.16 15.04 9.20
N GLN A 179 1.42 16.30 8.86
CA GLN A 179 0.41 17.36 8.88
C GLN A 179 -0.70 17.07 7.86
N LEU A 180 -0.32 16.75 6.62
CA LEU A 180 -1.24 16.31 5.57
C LEU A 180 -2.13 15.17 6.05
N LEU A 181 -1.57 14.11 6.63
CA LEU A 181 -2.37 12.97 7.10
C LEU A 181 -3.35 13.31 8.21
N ASN A 182 -3.00 14.24 9.09
CA ASN A 182 -3.94 14.71 10.12
C ASN A 182 -5.09 15.50 9.48
N GLU A 183 -4.79 16.36 8.50
CA GLU A 183 -5.81 17.13 7.79
C GLU A 183 -6.69 16.23 6.91
N VAL A 184 -6.10 15.25 6.24
CA VAL A 184 -6.81 14.20 5.48
C VAL A 184 -7.78 13.45 6.39
N GLN A 185 -7.38 13.07 7.61
CA GLN A 185 -8.29 12.43 8.57
C GLN A 185 -9.50 13.33 8.89
N MET A 186 -9.26 14.63 9.10
CA MET A 186 -10.34 15.59 9.37
C MET A 186 -11.29 15.75 8.17
N VAL A 187 -10.76 15.79 6.95
CA VAL A 187 -11.56 15.88 5.72
C VAL A 187 -12.39 14.62 5.52
N LEU A 188 -11.77 13.44 5.65
CA LEU A 188 -12.41 12.14 5.46
C LEU A 188 -13.54 11.88 6.46
N TYR A 189 -13.40 12.34 7.71
CA TYR A 189 -14.42 12.19 8.75
C TYR A 189 -15.78 12.77 8.33
N GLY A 190 -15.80 13.90 7.61
CA GLY A 190 -17.03 14.57 7.19
C GLY A 190 -17.55 14.18 5.80
N GLN A 191 -17.05 13.11 5.19
CA GLN A 191 -17.44 12.74 3.82
C GLN A 191 -18.72 11.91 3.79
N PRO A 192 -19.68 12.23 2.88
CA PRO A 192 -20.91 11.46 2.70
C PRO A 192 -20.66 9.97 2.42
N ALA A 193 -19.57 9.64 1.73
CA ALA A 193 -19.16 8.26 1.49
C ALA A 193 -18.89 7.51 2.81
N ASN A 194 -18.24 8.15 3.80
CA ASN A 194 -18.00 7.56 5.10
C ASN A 194 -19.25 7.50 5.97
N GLU A 195 -20.12 8.51 5.92
CA GLU A 195 -21.42 8.48 6.61
C GLU A 195 -22.26 7.27 6.17
N LYS A 196 -22.39 7.04 4.86
CA LYS A 196 -23.07 5.87 4.29
C LYS A 196 -22.43 4.54 4.70
N ARG A 197 -21.10 4.52 4.87
CA ARG A 197 -20.38 3.32 5.35
C ARG A 197 -20.72 3.03 6.80
N GLU A 198 -20.75 4.05 7.67
CA GLU A 198 -21.14 3.90 9.07
C GLU A 198 -22.60 3.46 9.22
N GLU A 199 -23.52 4.06 8.47
CA GLU A 199 -24.94 3.68 8.46
C GLU A 199 -25.15 2.21 8.05
N ALA A 200 -24.30 1.71 7.15
CA ALA A 200 -24.29 0.32 6.71
C ALA A 200 -23.48 -0.63 7.62
N GLY A 201 -22.90 -0.14 8.72
CA GLY A 201 -22.05 -0.92 9.62
C GLY A 201 -20.68 -1.31 9.02
N ARG A 202 -20.27 -0.68 7.92
CA ARG A 202 -18.95 -0.86 7.29
C ARG A 202 -17.93 0.07 7.95
N SER A 203 -16.67 -0.37 8.03
CA SER A 203 -15.58 0.49 8.52
C SER A 203 -15.35 1.68 7.59
N THR A 204 -15.15 2.87 8.14
CA THR A 204 -14.85 4.09 7.37
C THR A 204 -13.46 4.09 6.78
N ILE A 205 -13.24 4.82 5.70
CA ILE A 205 -11.91 5.15 5.20
C ILE A 205 -11.48 6.42 5.95
N ASN A 206 -10.68 6.28 7.01
CA ASN A 206 -10.38 7.42 7.87
C ASN A 206 -8.97 7.98 7.68
N SER A 207 -8.08 7.30 6.97
CA SER A 207 -6.71 7.77 6.72
C SER A 207 -6.14 7.14 5.44
N LEU A 208 -4.93 7.55 5.04
CA LEU A 208 -4.19 7.03 3.89
C LEU A 208 -2.82 6.51 4.30
N TRP A 209 -2.47 5.27 3.97
CA TRP A 209 -1.12 4.75 4.20
C TRP A 209 -0.17 5.26 3.11
N LEU A 210 0.72 6.22 3.46
CA LEU A 210 1.68 6.80 2.52
C LEU A 210 3.01 6.03 2.54
N TRP A 211 3.35 5.35 1.45
CA TRP A 211 4.57 4.53 1.37
C TRP A 211 5.16 4.46 -0.03
N GLY A 212 6.33 3.84 -0.14
CA GLY A 212 6.94 3.54 -1.44
C GLY A 212 7.43 4.76 -2.21
N ALA A 213 7.79 5.83 -1.49
CA ALA A 213 8.22 7.09 -2.08
C ALA A 213 9.30 6.92 -3.15
N GLY A 214 9.14 7.61 -4.27
CA GLY A 214 10.23 7.81 -5.20
C GLY A 214 9.80 8.39 -6.53
N ALA A 215 10.79 8.88 -7.27
CA ALA A 215 10.58 9.39 -8.61
C ALA A 215 10.33 8.24 -9.59
N GLN A 216 9.40 8.45 -10.51
CA GLN A 216 9.30 7.61 -11.70
C GLN A 216 10.44 8.00 -12.64
N ALA A 217 11.55 7.27 -12.59
CA ALA A 217 12.63 7.47 -13.54
C ALA A 217 12.06 7.30 -14.97
N ALA A 218 12.28 8.30 -15.82
CA ALA A 218 11.93 8.20 -17.23
C ALA A 218 12.52 6.90 -17.81
N ALA A 219 11.67 6.09 -18.45
CA ALA A 219 12.12 4.90 -19.15
C ALA A 219 13.10 5.35 -20.25
N ASN A 220 14.37 4.96 -20.13
CA ASN A 220 15.35 5.05 -21.22
C ASN A 220 15.05 4.02 -22.31
#